data_AF-A0A9W8N227-F1
#
_entry.id   AF-A0A9W8N227-F1
#
_cell.length_a   1.000
_cell.length_b   1.000
_cell.length_c   1.000
_cell.angle_alpha   90.00
_cell.angle_beta   90.00
_cell.angle_gamma   90.00
#
_symmetry.space_group_name_H-M   'P 1'
#
loop_
_entity.id
_entity.type
_entity.pdbx_description
1 polymer ?
#
loop_
_entity_poly.entity_id
_entity_poly.type
_entity_poly.pdbx_seq_one_letter_code
_entity_poly.pdbx_strand_id
1 'polypeptide(L)'
;MVCGRVISSFSQLDRVRKVMLKTPGCVEFAAHLRMEEHDSNPLSGLLTDAAAGNERTSDAWSKLKPDEITALERVVDFVGSVERVVEVALSRLKLSIKEREKQPDRLSCDLGIIVALSSVPTTPIRAAFLDAGVSPDDLTPRNWRFIEIFVTVFNFLIEALDSTGGFTWIVQSLCSELLEAWVVATTLLPDRLGKSLKDDLVVITQRRILRKLVYRNVVSSAQSALRHIERNRREVAHSDTRQTEQISVATTLSVGKLAIDWEEGGHRQDYKINKGSWERAPSERPLNLANTAYLQYLVVRHAIVEIPTLRQIAAERYPSSPTRSS
;
A
#
# COMPACT_ATOMS: atom_id res chain seq x y z
N MET A 1 22.08 -26.93 -1.70
CA MET A 1 22.28 -26.07 -2.90
C MET A 1 21.77 -26.67 -4.22
N VAL A 2 22.23 -27.83 -4.71
CA VAL A 2 21.83 -28.37 -6.04
C VAL A 2 20.30 -28.44 -6.21
N CYS A 3 19.57 -28.87 -5.18
CA CYS A 3 18.11 -28.96 -5.18
C CYS A 3 17.40 -27.63 -5.51
N GLY A 4 17.92 -26.49 -5.03
CA GLY A 4 17.30 -25.18 -5.27
C GLY A 4 17.29 -24.79 -6.76
N ARG A 5 18.41 -25.02 -7.46
CA ARG A 5 18.53 -24.80 -8.92
C ARG A 5 17.52 -25.65 -9.71
N VAL A 6 17.33 -26.89 -9.29
CA VAL A 6 16.38 -27.84 -9.92
C VAL A 6 14.93 -27.41 -9.65
N ILE A 7 14.57 -27.13 -8.40
CA ILE A 7 13.25 -26.63 -7.97
C ILE A 7 12.87 -25.38 -8.78
N SER A 8 13.79 -24.41 -8.90
CA SER A 8 13.59 -23.21 -9.71
C SER A 8 13.34 -23.49 -11.20
N SER A 9 14.22 -24.30 -11.80
CA SER A 9 14.17 -24.54 -13.24
C SER A 9 12.85 -25.23 -13.63
N PHE A 10 12.29 -26.02 -12.72
CA PHE A 10 10.95 -26.57 -12.83
C PHE A 10 9.83 -25.54 -12.56
N SER A 11 9.95 -24.66 -11.56
CA SER A 11 8.90 -23.67 -11.25
C SER A 11 8.67 -22.61 -12.33
N GLN A 12 9.62 -22.43 -13.27
CA GLN A 12 9.42 -21.60 -14.47
C GLN A 12 8.32 -22.14 -15.39
N LEU A 13 8.02 -23.44 -15.34
CA LEU A 13 6.94 -24.06 -16.11
C LEU A 13 5.64 -24.03 -15.29
N ASP A 14 4.65 -23.23 -15.71
CA ASP A 14 3.33 -23.10 -15.06
C ASP A 14 2.67 -24.43 -14.67
N ARG A 15 2.78 -25.45 -15.52
CA ARG A 15 2.25 -26.80 -15.26
C ARG A 15 2.96 -27.47 -14.07
N VAL A 16 4.28 -27.32 -13.98
CA VAL A 16 5.08 -27.94 -12.93
C VAL A 16 4.98 -27.14 -11.64
N ARG A 17 4.96 -25.79 -11.69
CA ARG A 17 4.65 -24.94 -10.53
C ARG A 17 3.33 -25.36 -9.89
N LYS A 18 2.25 -25.49 -10.68
CA LYS A 18 0.93 -25.94 -10.17
C LYS A 18 0.94 -27.34 -9.53
N VAL A 19 1.84 -28.24 -9.95
CA VAL A 19 2.04 -29.53 -9.29
C VAL A 19 2.80 -29.33 -7.98
N MET A 20 3.93 -28.62 -8.00
CA MET A 20 4.75 -28.34 -6.82
C MET A 20 3.98 -27.62 -5.69
N LEU A 21 3.08 -26.69 -6.02
CA LEU A 21 2.24 -26.01 -5.03
C LEU A 21 1.20 -26.95 -4.39
N LYS A 22 0.75 -27.97 -5.12
CA LYS A 22 -0.19 -29.00 -4.64
C LYS A 22 0.51 -30.13 -3.87
N THR A 23 1.76 -30.45 -4.20
CA THR A 23 2.55 -31.47 -3.51
C THR A 23 2.92 -31.00 -2.10
N PRO A 24 2.49 -31.69 -1.03
CA PRO A 24 2.88 -31.36 0.34
C PRO A 24 4.41 -31.44 0.51
N GLY A 25 4.97 -30.52 1.29
CA GLY A 25 6.40 -30.44 1.56
C GLY A 25 7.23 -29.71 0.49
N CYS A 26 6.74 -29.52 -0.73
CA CYS A 26 7.53 -28.84 -1.78
C CYS A 26 7.69 -27.33 -1.55
N VAL A 27 6.66 -26.65 -1.06
CA VAL A 27 6.68 -25.19 -0.83
C VAL A 27 7.34 -24.90 0.52
N GLU A 28 7.08 -25.78 1.48
CA GLU A 28 7.62 -25.84 2.82
C GLU A 28 9.14 -26.05 2.79
N PHE A 29 9.65 -26.97 1.96
CA PHE A 29 11.08 -27.14 1.74
C PHE A 29 11.71 -25.93 1.02
N ALA A 30 11.01 -25.31 0.07
CA ALA A 30 11.48 -24.07 -0.55
C ALA A 30 11.53 -22.90 0.45
N ALA A 31 10.59 -22.85 1.40
CA ALA A 31 10.60 -21.90 2.51
C ALA A 31 11.77 -22.18 3.44
N HIS A 32 11.97 -23.44 3.83
CA HIS A 32 13.04 -23.89 4.71
C HIS A 32 14.41 -23.45 4.19
N LEU A 33 14.74 -23.78 2.94
CA LEU A 33 15.99 -23.35 2.30
C LEU A 33 16.18 -21.83 2.34
N ARG A 34 15.09 -21.06 2.18
CA ARG A 34 15.14 -19.58 2.21
C ARG A 34 15.28 -19.01 3.62
N MET A 35 14.81 -19.71 4.66
CA MET A 35 15.02 -19.38 6.07
C MET A 35 16.44 -19.74 6.52
N GLU A 36 16.93 -20.94 6.17
CA GLU A 36 18.32 -21.35 6.43
C GLU A 36 19.33 -20.39 5.78
N GLU A 37 19.04 -19.89 4.57
CA GLU A 37 19.83 -18.85 3.90
C GLU A 37 19.89 -17.50 4.65
N HIS A 38 18.90 -17.19 5.48
CA HIS A 38 18.87 -15.95 6.27
C HIS A 38 19.65 -16.11 7.57
N ASP A 39 19.45 -17.23 8.25
CA ASP A 39 20.12 -17.55 9.51
C ASP A 39 21.62 -17.86 9.30
N SER A 40 21.96 -18.38 8.10
CA SER A 40 23.33 -18.47 7.60
C SER A 40 23.88 -17.09 7.24
N ASN A 41 24.73 -16.53 8.11
CA ASN A 41 25.38 -15.20 8.00
C ASN A 41 25.42 -14.66 6.54
N PRO A 42 24.67 -13.58 6.21
CA PRO A 42 24.35 -13.21 4.82
C PRO A 42 25.58 -12.85 3.96
N LEU A 43 26.72 -12.55 4.58
CA LEU A 43 27.99 -12.32 3.89
C LEU A 43 28.60 -13.59 3.28
N SER A 44 28.27 -14.78 3.81
CA SER A 44 28.85 -16.05 3.35
C SER A 44 28.31 -16.48 1.98
N GLY A 45 27.11 -16.03 1.61
CA GLY A 45 26.50 -16.31 0.29
C GLY A 45 27.12 -15.51 -0.86
N LEU A 46 27.88 -14.44 -0.57
CA LEU A 46 28.45 -13.56 -1.60
C LEU A 46 29.67 -14.15 -2.32
N LEU A 47 30.27 -15.21 -1.77
CA LEU A 47 31.53 -15.82 -2.22
C LEU A 47 31.37 -17.18 -2.92
N THR A 48 30.13 -17.63 -3.17
CA THR A 48 29.87 -18.92 -3.83
C THR A 48 28.85 -18.78 -4.96
N ASP A 49 28.97 -19.63 -5.99
CA ASP A 49 28.01 -19.74 -7.11
C ASP A 49 26.56 -20.09 -6.70
N ALA A 50 26.29 -20.18 -5.39
CA ALA A 50 24.96 -20.25 -4.78
C ALA A 50 24.00 -19.20 -5.35
N ALA A 51 24.45 -17.94 -5.46
CA ALA A 51 23.60 -16.80 -5.82
C ALA A 51 22.75 -17.04 -7.09
N ALA A 52 23.35 -17.58 -8.16
CA ALA A 52 22.67 -17.88 -9.42
C ALA A 52 21.61 -19.00 -9.34
N GLY A 53 21.60 -19.79 -8.27
CA GLY A 53 20.52 -20.73 -7.94
C GLY A 53 19.41 -20.12 -7.08
N ASN A 54 19.72 -19.07 -6.32
CA ASN A 54 18.89 -18.58 -5.22
C ASN A 54 17.98 -17.42 -5.62
N GLU A 55 18.38 -16.57 -6.57
CA GLU A 55 17.45 -15.67 -7.30
C GLU A 55 16.31 -16.49 -7.93
N ARG A 56 16.69 -17.67 -8.43
CA ARG A 56 15.89 -18.53 -9.26
C ARG A 56 14.76 -19.24 -8.50
N THR A 57 14.94 -19.61 -7.23
CA THR A 57 13.86 -20.15 -6.38
C THR A 57 12.84 -19.08 -5.96
N SER A 58 13.24 -17.80 -5.99
CA SER A 58 12.38 -16.65 -5.68
C SER A 58 11.24 -16.48 -6.70
N ASP A 59 11.52 -16.78 -7.97
CA ASP A 59 10.58 -16.68 -9.09
C ASP A 59 9.37 -17.63 -8.96
N ALA A 60 9.50 -18.72 -8.20
CA ALA A 60 8.38 -19.60 -7.89
C ALA A 60 7.34 -18.93 -6.99
N TRP A 61 7.81 -18.11 -6.05
CA TRP A 61 6.99 -17.46 -5.02
C TRP A 61 6.38 -16.15 -5.51
N SER A 62 7.12 -15.35 -6.28
CA SER A 62 6.59 -14.12 -6.89
C SER A 62 5.46 -14.36 -7.90
N LYS A 63 5.32 -15.60 -8.37
CA LYS A 63 4.27 -16.07 -9.29
C LYS A 63 3.13 -16.84 -8.60
N LEU A 64 3.10 -16.85 -7.26
CA LEU A 64 1.95 -17.34 -6.50
C LEU A 64 0.73 -16.45 -6.80
N LYS A 65 -0.41 -17.09 -7.04
CA LYS A 65 -1.67 -16.39 -7.30
C LYS A 65 -2.56 -16.31 -6.04
N PRO A 66 -3.52 -15.38 -5.98
CA PRO A 66 -4.48 -15.30 -4.88
C PRO A 66 -5.39 -16.54 -4.71
N ASP A 67 -5.44 -17.48 -5.66
CA ASP A 67 -6.11 -18.78 -5.51
C ASP A 67 -5.21 -19.88 -4.90
N GLU A 68 -3.93 -19.59 -4.66
CA GLU A 68 -2.91 -20.53 -4.15
C GLU A 68 -2.64 -20.33 -2.63
N ILE A 69 -3.59 -19.73 -1.90
CA ILE A 69 -3.54 -19.40 -0.46
C ILE A 69 -3.11 -20.58 0.42
N THR A 70 -3.58 -21.79 0.13
CA THR A 70 -3.23 -22.97 0.92
C THR A 70 -1.73 -23.30 0.89
N ALA A 71 -1.00 -22.89 -0.15
CA ALA A 71 0.46 -23.01 -0.16
C ALA A 71 1.13 -22.01 0.81
N LEU A 72 0.53 -20.82 0.97
CA LEU A 72 0.98 -19.75 1.85
C LEU A 72 0.71 -20.08 3.34
N GLU A 73 -0.44 -20.68 3.64
CA GLU A 73 -0.77 -21.19 4.98
C GLU A 73 0.23 -22.27 5.41
N ARG A 74 0.50 -23.26 4.56
CA ARG A 74 1.51 -24.31 4.85
C ARG A 74 2.92 -23.77 5.06
N VAL A 75 3.28 -22.65 4.41
CA VAL A 75 4.55 -21.97 4.67
C VAL A 75 4.60 -21.39 6.09
N VAL A 76 3.53 -20.73 6.54
CA VAL A 76 3.45 -20.18 7.89
C VAL A 76 3.47 -21.30 8.93
N ASP A 77 2.67 -22.35 8.73
CA ASP A 77 2.61 -23.51 9.62
C ASP A 77 3.98 -24.19 9.76
N PHE A 78 4.73 -24.31 8.65
CA PHE A 78 6.06 -24.91 8.64
C PHE A 78 7.13 -24.01 9.30
N VAL A 79 7.07 -22.69 9.10
CA VAL A 79 8.01 -21.72 9.69
C VAL A 79 7.69 -21.44 11.17
N GLY A 80 6.44 -21.66 11.59
CA GLY A 80 5.95 -21.55 12.96
C GLY A 80 5.61 -20.13 13.43
N SER A 81 5.84 -19.10 12.60
CA SER A 81 5.51 -17.70 12.92
C SER A 81 5.35 -16.88 11.64
N VAL A 82 4.33 -16.03 11.62
CA VAL A 82 4.06 -15.05 10.55
C VAL A 82 5.11 -13.95 10.58
N GLU A 83 5.47 -13.50 11.78
CA GLU A 83 6.42 -12.43 12.05
C GLU A 83 7.81 -12.82 11.51
N ARG A 84 8.24 -14.07 11.70
CA ARG A 84 9.51 -14.58 11.15
C ARG A 84 9.49 -14.62 9.62
N VAL A 85 8.38 -15.00 8.98
CA VAL A 85 8.26 -14.96 7.51
C VAL A 85 8.42 -13.53 6.99
N VAL A 86 7.77 -12.55 7.65
CA VAL A 86 7.87 -11.14 7.30
C VAL A 86 9.28 -10.58 7.56
N GLU A 87 9.88 -10.88 8.71
CA GLU A 87 11.23 -10.43 9.07
C GLU A 87 12.26 -10.89 8.03
N VAL A 88 12.24 -12.18 7.65
CA VAL A 88 13.18 -12.72 6.66
C VAL A 88 12.96 -12.10 5.28
N ALA A 89 11.70 -11.92 4.85
CA ALA A 89 11.40 -11.25 3.58
C ALA A 89 11.91 -9.80 3.55
N LEU A 90 11.70 -9.04 4.64
CA LEU A 90 12.12 -7.64 4.72
C LEU A 90 13.62 -7.46 4.93
N SER A 91 14.29 -8.34 5.67
CA SER A 91 15.75 -8.33 5.82
C SER A 91 16.45 -8.61 4.49
N ARG A 92 15.92 -9.57 3.69
CA ARG A 92 16.39 -9.83 2.32
C ARG A 92 16.14 -8.65 1.39
N LEU A 93 14.93 -8.09 1.39
CA LEU A 93 14.61 -6.88 0.64
C LEU A 93 15.59 -5.73 0.96
N LYS A 94 15.83 -5.43 2.24
CA LYS A 94 16.78 -4.39 2.69
C LYS A 94 18.22 -4.66 2.23
N LEU A 95 18.63 -5.92 2.12
CA LEU A 95 19.93 -6.30 1.54
C LEU A 95 19.93 -6.06 0.02
N SER A 96 18.91 -6.51 -0.68
CA SER A 96 18.76 -6.34 -2.14
C SER A 96 18.61 -4.86 -2.55
N ILE A 97 18.03 -3.99 -1.71
CA ILE A 97 18.00 -2.53 -1.92
C ILE A 97 19.39 -1.90 -1.84
N LYS A 98 20.26 -2.41 -0.95
CA LYS A 98 21.68 -1.99 -0.86
C LYS A 98 22.51 -2.49 -2.04
N GLU A 99 22.16 -3.65 -2.59
CA GLU A 99 22.87 -4.31 -3.70
C GLU A 99 22.25 -4.06 -5.09
N ARG A 100 21.18 -3.24 -5.16
CA ARG A 100 20.31 -3.05 -6.34
C ARG A 100 20.99 -2.71 -7.67
N GLU A 101 22.14 -2.04 -7.62
CA GLU A 101 22.91 -1.66 -8.82
C GLU A 101 23.71 -2.84 -9.40
N LYS A 102 23.98 -3.86 -8.57
CA LYS A 102 24.70 -5.09 -8.94
C LYS A 102 23.75 -6.24 -9.25
N GLN A 103 22.63 -6.34 -8.53
CA GLN A 103 21.69 -7.48 -8.59
C GLN A 103 20.23 -6.99 -8.66
N PRO A 104 19.79 -6.44 -9.81
CA PRO A 104 18.44 -5.91 -9.95
C PRO A 104 17.37 -7.01 -10.00
N ASP A 105 17.69 -8.15 -10.59
CA ASP A 105 16.79 -9.31 -10.70
C ASP A 105 16.45 -9.85 -9.31
N ARG A 106 17.43 -9.89 -8.40
CA ARG A 106 17.25 -10.21 -6.99
C ARG A 106 16.31 -9.24 -6.26
N LEU A 107 16.43 -7.93 -6.49
CA LEU A 107 15.51 -6.93 -5.91
C LEU A 107 14.08 -7.14 -6.42
N SER A 108 13.91 -7.35 -7.73
CA SER A 108 12.61 -7.69 -8.34
C SER A 108 12.02 -8.97 -7.72
N CYS A 109 12.86 -9.98 -7.52
CA CYS A 109 12.53 -11.27 -6.93
C CYS A 109 12.09 -11.19 -5.46
N ASP A 110 12.82 -10.46 -4.60
CA ASP A 110 12.44 -10.28 -3.18
C ASP A 110 11.18 -9.42 -3.04
N LEU A 111 10.99 -8.40 -3.90
CA LEU A 111 9.75 -7.61 -3.94
C LEU A 111 8.55 -8.42 -4.43
N GLY A 112 8.75 -9.25 -5.45
CA GLY A 112 7.71 -10.15 -5.97
C GLY A 112 7.22 -11.14 -4.90
N ILE A 113 8.12 -11.62 -4.04
CA ILE A 113 7.74 -12.40 -2.85
C ILE A 113 6.84 -11.57 -1.94
N ILE A 114 7.25 -10.35 -1.55
CA ILE A 114 6.46 -9.53 -0.62
C ILE A 114 5.06 -9.25 -1.18
N VAL A 115 4.95 -8.92 -2.47
CA VAL A 115 3.66 -8.78 -3.16
C VAL A 115 2.83 -10.06 -3.09
N ALA A 116 3.41 -11.20 -3.44
CA ALA A 116 2.69 -12.48 -3.41
C ALA A 116 2.17 -12.81 -2.01
N LEU A 117 3.02 -12.67 -0.99
CA LEU A 117 2.68 -12.90 0.42
C LEU A 117 1.61 -11.92 0.94
N SER A 118 1.62 -10.66 0.49
CA SER A 118 0.64 -9.64 0.88
C SER A 118 -0.63 -9.62 0.03
N SER A 119 -0.63 -10.26 -1.14
CA SER A 119 -1.73 -10.20 -2.13
C SER A 119 -3.07 -10.75 -1.62
N VAL A 120 -3.04 -11.57 -0.57
CA VAL A 120 -4.23 -12.20 0.01
C VAL A 120 -4.79 -11.31 1.12
N PRO A 121 -5.97 -10.67 0.95
CA PRO A 121 -6.47 -9.64 1.87
C PRO A 121 -6.75 -10.12 3.30
N THR A 122 -7.01 -11.41 3.47
CA THR A 122 -7.45 -12.03 4.73
C THR A 122 -6.32 -12.70 5.51
N THR A 123 -5.07 -12.66 5.04
CA THR A 123 -3.96 -13.35 5.73
C THR A 123 -3.36 -12.50 6.85
N PRO A 124 -2.98 -13.11 8.00
CA PRO A 124 -2.19 -12.42 9.03
C PRO A 124 -0.87 -11.87 8.50
N ILE A 125 -0.30 -12.51 7.47
CA ILE A 125 0.96 -12.10 6.82
C ILE A 125 0.87 -10.69 6.25
N ARG A 126 -0.25 -10.35 5.61
CA ARG A 126 -0.49 -9.01 5.08
C ARG A 126 -0.50 -7.96 6.19
N ALA A 127 -1.18 -8.24 7.31
CA ALA A 127 -1.17 -7.34 8.47
C ALA A 127 0.25 -7.18 9.03
N ALA A 128 0.99 -8.28 9.23
CA ALA A 128 2.36 -8.24 9.71
C ALA A 128 3.33 -7.46 8.79
N PHE A 129 3.15 -7.50 7.46
CA PHE A 129 3.92 -6.64 6.54
C PHE A 129 3.61 -5.14 6.70
N LEU A 130 2.36 -4.78 7.01
CA LEU A 130 1.95 -3.40 7.28
C LEU A 130 2.52 -2.91 8.63
N ASP A 131 2.46 -3.77 9.66
CA ASP A 131 2.98 -3.52 11.01
C ASP A 131 4.52 -3.40 11.03
N ALA A 132 5.22 -4.14 10.17
CA ALA A 132 6.67 -4.08 10.06
C ALA A 132 7.22 -2.78 9.43
N GLY A 133 6.34 -1.88 8.97
CA GLY A 133 6.69 -0.50 8.64
C GLY A 133 7.58 -0.33 7.41
N VAL A 134 7.31 -1.07 6.33
CA VAL A 134 8.02 -0.92 5.04
C VAL A 134 7.78 0.48 4.47
N SER A 135 8.81 1.33 4.39
CA SER A 135 8.64 2.65 3.77
C SER A 135 8.68 2.52 2.24
N PRO A 136 7.75 3.18 1.51
CA PRO A 136 7.90 3.41 0.07
C PRO A 136 9.25 4.02 -0.34
N ASP A 137 9.92 4.80 0.52
CA ASP A 137 11.28 5.30 0.30
C ASP A 137 12.32 4.19 0.07
N ASP A 138 12.19 3.08 0.82
CA ASP A 138 13.06 1.92 0.67
C ASP A 138 12.81 1.22 -0.68
N LEU A 139 11.60 1.35 -1.21
CA LEU A 139 11.12 0.65 -2.39
C LEU A 139 11.35 1.42 -3.70
N THR A 140 11.37 2.76 -3.68
CA THR A 140 11.49 3.60 -4.90
C THR A 140 12.83 3.36 -5.63
N PRO A 141 12.84 2.70 -6.79
CA PRO A 141 14.06 2.50 -7.56
C PRO A 141 14.45 3.82 -8.25
N ARG A 142 15.63 4.38 -7.96
CA ARG A 142 16.12 5.62 -8.61
C ARG A 142 16.46 5.48 -10.10
N ASN A 143 16.28 4.30 -10.69
CA ASN A 143 16.62 4.01 -12.08
C ASN A 143 15.40 3.39 -12.79
N TRP A 144 14.94 4.06 -13.85
CA TRP A 144 13.79 3.65 -14.67
C TRP A 144 13.94 2.28 -15.33
N ARG A 145 15.17 1.72 -15.42
CA ARG A 145 15.41 0.36 -15.90
C ARG A 145 14.68 -0.71 -15.08
N PHE A 146 14.17 -0.34 -13.91
CA PHE A 146 13.46 -1.21 -12.97
C PHE A 146 11.93 -1.09 -13.07
N ILE A 147 11.36 -0.94 -14.28
CA ILE A 147 9.89 -0.87 -14.50
C ILE A 147 9.15 -1.99 -13.76
N GLU A 148 9.60 -3.24 -13.90
CA GLU A 148 8.96 -4.40 -13.29
C GLU A 148 8.95 -4.31 -11.75
N ILE A 149 10.00 -3.69 -11.18
CA ILE A 149 10.09 -3.40 -9.75
C ILE A 149 9.07 -2.32 -9.38
N PHE A 150 8.95 -1.22 -10.14
CA PHE A 150 7.89 -0.22 -9.93
C PHE A 150 6.50 -0.87 -9.94
N VAL A 151 6.19 -1.67 -10.97
CA VAL A 151 4.90 -2.38 -11.09
C VAL A 151 4.62 -3.23 -9.85
N THR A 152 5.63 -3.96 -9.39
CA THR A 152 5.55 -4.80 -8.18
C THR A 152 5.31 -3.95 -6.93
N VAL A 153 6.02 -2.83 -6.76
CA VAL A 153 5.80 -1.87 -5.65
C VAL A 153 4.42 -1.22 -5.71
N PHE A 154 3.91 -0.88 -6.90
CA PHE A 154 2.55 -0.38 -7.06
C PHE A 154 1.50 -1.43 -6.70
N ASN A 155 1.69 -2.70 -7.12
CA ASN A 155 0.88 -3.84 -6.70
C ASN A 155 0.85 -3.98 -5.17
N PHE A 156 2.01 -3.95 -4.50
CA PHE A 156 2.08 -3.92 -3.02
C PHE A 156 1.28 -2.77 -2.41
N LEU A 157 1.45 -1.55 -2.95
CA LEU A 157 0.75 -0.37 -2.44
C LEU A 157 -0.77 -0.47 -2.57
N ILE A 158 -1.30 -1.02 -3.65
CA ILE A 158 -2.76 -1.16 -3.82
C ILE A 158 -3.33 -2.08 -2.75
N GLU A 159 -2.64 -3.19 -2.48
CA GLU A 159 -3.03 -4.10 -1.42
C GLU A 159 -2.97 -3.41 -0.05
N ALA A 160 -1.94 -2.58 0.20
CA ALA A 160 -1.86 -1.75 1.39
C ALA A 160 -2.96 -0.66 1.47
N LEU A 161 -3.36 -0.07 0.33
CA LEU A 161 -4.43 0.95 0.22
C LEU A 161 -5.84 0.39 0.48
N ASP A 162 -6.05 -0.88 0.14
CA ASP A 162 -7.31 -1.60 0.33
C ASP A 162 -7.47 -2.10 1.78
N SER A 163 -6.38 -2.54 2.42
CA SER A 163 -6.43 -3.10 3.78
C SER A 163 -6.29 -2.09 4.92
N THR A 164 -5.83 -0.87 4.63
CA THR A 164 -5.73 0.20 5.64
C THR A 164 -6.71 1.34 5.35
N GLY A 165 -6.71 2.39 6.16
CA GLY A 165 -7.29 3.68 5.74
C GLY A 165 -6.74 4.16 4.38
N GLY A 166 -5.55 3.69 4.00
CA GLY A 166 -4.88 3.92 2.72
C GLY A 166 -4.16 5.26 2.66
N PHE A 167 -4.62 6.25 3.43
CA PHE A 167 -4.08 7.60 3.35
C PHE A 167 -2.59 7.70 3.70
N THR A 168 -2.12 6.97 4.72
CA THR A 168 -0.71 6.89 5.12
C THR A 168 0.19 6.48 3.94
N TRP A 169 -0.20 5.41 3.23
CA TRP A 169 0.52 4.90 2.07
C TRP A 169 0.54 5.88 0.90
N ILE A 170 -0.54 6.64 0.67
CA ILE A 170 -0.56 7.70 -0.35
C ILE A 170 0.45 8.80 0.02
N VAL A 171 0.48 9.28 1.27
CA VAL A 171 1.43 10.32 1.70
C VAL A 171 2.86 9.82 1.58
N GLN A 172 3.17 8.64 2.09
CA GLN A 172 4.52 8.08 1.99
C GLN A 172 4.95 7.87 0.52
N SER A 173 4.04 7.45 -0.37
CA SER A 173 4.31 7.32 -1.82
C SER A 173 4.52 8.66 -2.53
N LEU A 174 4.02 9.77 -1.97
CA LEU A 174 4.27 11.13 -2.45
C LEU A 174 5.58 11.69 -1.92
N CYS A 175 5.87 11.46 -0.64
CA CYS A 175 7.11 11.88 0.01
C CYS A 175 8.35 11.15 -0.56
N SER A 176 8.18 9.89 -0.96
CA SER A 176 9.23 9.03 -1.56
C SER A 176 9.44 9.21 -3.06
N GLU A 177 8.82 10.24 -3.66
CA GLU A 177 8.84 10.52 -5.10
C GLU A 177 8.32 9.36 -5.98
N LEU A 178 7.73 8.31 -5.39
CA LEU A 178 7.32 7.11 -6.12
C LEU A 178 6.26 7.42 -7.18
N LEU A 179 5.32 8.32 -6.88
CA LEU A 179 4.32 8.79 -7.86
C LEU A 179 4.91 9.71 -8.95
N GLU A 180 6.04 10.37 -8.70
CA GLU A 180 6.75 11.15 -9.72
C GLU A 180 7.57 10.23 -10.63
N ALA A 181 8.37 9.34 -10.04
CA ALA A 181 9.10 8.29 -10.73
C ALA A 181 8.17 7.38 -11.55
N TRP A 182 6.93 7.21 -11.08
CA TRP A 182 5.85 6.56 -11.81
C TRP A 182 5.41 7.30 -13.08
N VAL A 183 5.12 8.60 -12.98
CA VAL A 183 4.80 9.45 -14.15
C VAL A 183 5.95 9.44 -15.15
N VAL A 184 7.20 9.49 -14.67
CA VAL A 184 8.40 9.35 -15.50
C VAL A 184 8.45 7.97 -16.19
N ALA A 185 8.21 6.87 -15.46
CA ALA A 185 8.21 5.52 -16.05
C ALA A 185 7.14 5.35 -17.14
N THR A 186 5.93 5.87 -16.93
CA THR A 186 4.84 5.80 -17.93
C THR A 186 5.07 6.64 -19.17
N THR A 187 5.74 7.78 -19.03
CA THR A 187 6.02 8.69 -20.16
C THR A 187 7.23 8.26 -20.97
N LEU A 188 8.28 7.72 -20.33
CA LEU A 188 9.49 7.25 -21.02
C LEU A 188 9.31 5.91 -21.73
N LEU A 189 8.45 5.02 -21.20
CA LEU A 189 8.41 3.62 -21.61
C LEU A 189 6.99 3.13 -21.97
N PRO A 190 6.19 3.91 -22.74
CA PRO A 190 4.82 3.54 -23.07
C PRO A 190 4.76 2.20 -23.81
N ASP A 191 5.67 1.91 -24.74
CA ASP A 191 5.58 0.69 -25.56
C ASP A 191 6.07 -0.57 -24.82
N ARG A 192 6.76 -0.42 -23.68
CA ARG A 192 7.19 -1.54 -22.84
C ARG A 192 6.16 -1.92 -21.78
N LEU A 193 5.32 -0.98 -21.37
CA LEU A 193 4.18 -1.26 -20.49
C LEU A 193 3.10 -1.99 -21.31
N GLY A 194 2.98 -3.30 -21.12
CA GLY A 194 1.93 -4.11 -21.74
C GLY A 194 0.54 -3.56 -21.46
N LYS A 195 -0.42 -3.75 -22.37
CA LYS A 195 -1.74 -3.11 -22.29
C LYS A 195 -2.45 -3.37 -20.96
N SER A 196 -2.51 -4.63 -20.51
CA SER A 196 -3.13 -5.00 -19.22
C SER A 196 -2.59 -4.13 -18.08
N LEU A 197 -1.26 -4.05 -18.00
CA LEU A 197 -0.58 -3.29 -16.98
C LEU A 197 -0.97 -1.80 -17.05
N LYS A 198 -0.96 -1.17 -18.23
CA LYS A 198 -1.44 0.22 -18.39
C LYS A 198 -2.88 0.41 -17.88
N ASP A 199 -3.77 -0.51 -18.23
CA ASP A 199 -5.17 -0.47 -17.83
C ASP A 199 -5.32 -0.60 -16.30
N ASP A 200 -4.56 -1.51 -15.68
CA ASP A 200 -4.45 -1.65 -14.22
C ASP A 200 -3.97 -0.32 -13.60
N LEU A 201 -2.89 0.26 -14.09
CA LEU A 201 -2.26 1.48 -13.56
C LEU A 201 -3.16 2.71 -13.67
N VAL A 202 -3.96 2.80 -14.74
CA VAL A 202 -5.03 3.81 -14.88
C VAL A 202 -6.10 3.58 -13.81
N VAL A 203 -6.54 2.34 -13.58
CA VAL A 203 -7.50 2.00 -12.51
C VAL A 203 -6.94 2.34 -11.13
N ILE A 204 -5.67 2.04 -10.86
CA ILE A 204 -4.99 2.31 -9.59
C ILE A 204 -4.93 3.81 -9.31
N THR A 205 -4.36 4.56 -10.25
CA THR A 205 -4.17 6.00 -10.11
C THR A 205 -5.52 6.69 -10.03
N GLN A 206 -6.41 6.48 -11.00
CA GLN A 206 -7.67 7.21 -11.11
C GLN A 206 -8.73 6.75 -10.11
N ARG A 207 -8.95 5.44 -9.91
CA ARG A 207 -10.09 4.97 -9.10
C ARG A 207 -9.76 4.74 -7.63
N ARG A 208 -8.48 4.51 -7.27
CA ARG A 208 -8.08 4.22 -5.88
C ARG A 208 -7.41 5.42 -5.23
N ILE A 209 -6.31 5.92 -5.81
CA ILE A 209 -5.54 7.03 -5.24
C ILE A 209 -6.34 8.34 -5.26
N LEU A 210 -6.85 8.77 -6.44
CA LEU A 210 -7.62 10.02 -6.53
C LEU A 210 -8.88 9.97 -5.67
N ARG A 211 -9.59 8.84 -5.65
CA ARG A 211 -10.79 8.66 -4.84
C ARG A 211 -10.52 8.86 -3.35
N LYS A 212 -9.46 8.25 -2.79
CA LYS A 212 -9.06 8.43 -1.39
C LYS A 212 -8.61 9.88 -1.11
N LEU A 213 -7.88 10.53 -2.04
CA LEU A 213 -7.48 11.94 -1.93
C LEU A 213 -8.68 12.90 -1.93
N VAL A 214 -9.65 12.70 -2.83
CA VAL A 214 -10.88 13.50 -2.88
C VAL A 214 -11.70 13.31 -1.61
N TYR A 215 -11.86 12.07 -1.11
CA TYR A 215 -12.54 11.84 0.17
C TYR A 215 -11.83 12.56 1.33
N ARG A 216 -10.50 12.51 1.48
CA ARG A 216 -9.82 13.28 2.55
C ARG A 216 -10.02 14.78 2.39
N ASN A 217 -9.97 15.33 1.18
CA ASN A 217 -10.18 16.76 0.98
C ASN A 217 -11.60 17.20 1.30
N VAL A 218 -12.62 16.40 0.96
CA VAL A 218 -14.01 16.65 1.38
C VAL A 218 -14.14 16.59 2.91
N VAL A 219 -13.59 15.55 3.56
CA VAL A 219 -13.62 15.40 5.04
C VAL A 219 -12.88 16.54 5.74
N SER A 220 -11.69 16.92 5.26
CA SER A 220 -10.89 18.04 5.79
C SER A 220 -11.59 19.38 5.64
N SER A 221 -12.25 19.62 4.49
CA SER A 221 -13.02 20.83 4.25
C SER A 221 -14.26 20.90 5.14
N ALA A 222 -14.98 19.78 5.30
CA ALA A 222 -16.11 19.68 6.22
C ALA A 222 -15.69 19.89 7.68
N GLN A 223 -14.58 19.29 8.12
CA GLN A 223 -14.03 19.46 9.47
C GLN A 223 -13.59 20.93 9.70
N SER A 224 -12.98 21.58 8.70
CA SER A 224 -12.61 22.99 8.77
C SER A 224 -13.83 23.90 8.88
N ALA A 225 -14.90 23.63 8.12
CA ALA A 225 -16.17 24.34 8.21
C ALA A 225 -16.86 24.12 9.57
N LEU A 226 -16.86 22.90 10.11
CA LEU A 226 -17.38 22.59 11.45
C LEU A 226 -16.62 23.33 12.54
N ARG A 227 -15.28 23.34 12.51
CA ARG A 227 -14.43 24.11 13.45
C ARG A 227 -14.71 25.61 13.37
N HIS A 228 -14.98 26.14 12.18
CA HIS A 228 -15.38 27.55 11.99
C HIS A 228 -16.77 27.83 12.58
N ILE A 229 -17.74 26.94 12.39
CA ILE A 229 -19.08 27.07 13.01
C ILE A 229 -18.99 27.00 14.54
N GLU A 230 -18.21 26.06 15.09
CA GLU A 230 -17.98 25.96 16.53
C GLU A 230 -17.30 27.20 17.10
N ARG A 231 -16.30 27.74 16.40
CA ARG A 231 -15.61 28.97 16.80
C ARG A 231 -16.59 30.15 16.85
N ASN A 232 -17.31 30.39 15.75
CA ASN A 232 -18.31 31.46 15.70
C ASN A 232 -19.39 31.28 16.78
N ARG A 233 -19.81 30.03 17.06
CA ARG A 233 -20.78 29.74 18.13
C ARG A 233 -20.22 30.04 19.52
N ARG A 234 -18.93 29.80 19.78
CA ARG A 234 -18.27 30.21 21.03
C ARG A 234 -18.21 31.73 21.13
N GLU A 235 -17.84 32.42 20.06
CA GLU A 235 -17.78 33.88 20.01
C GLU A 235 -19.17 34.51 20.27
N VAL A 236 -20.24 33.98 19.65
CA VAL A 236 -21.63 34.39 19.91
C VAL A 236 -22.09 34.04 21.34
N ALA A 237 -21.72 32.87 21.89
CA ALA A 237 -22.06 32.53 23.27
C ALA A 237 -21.38 33.43 24.31
N HIS A 238 -20.24 34.05 23.96
CA HIS A 238 -19.57 35.05 24.81
C HIS A 238 -20.15 36.46 24.62
N SER A 239 -20.83 36.77 23.51
CA SER A 239 -21.60 38.02 23.37
C SER A 239 -23.00 37.93 23.97
N ASP A 240 -23.69 36.80 23.79
CA ASP A 240 -25.09 36.60 24.18
C ASP A 240 -25.24 35.89 25.53
N THR A 241 -24.60 36.40 26.58
CA THR A 241 -24.86 35.95 27.97
C THR A 241 -26.26 36.39 28.49
N ARG A 242 -27.18 36.73 27.59
CA ARG A 242 -28.61 36.98 27.82
C ARG A 242 -29.42 36.59 26.58
N GLN A 243 -30.10 35.44 26.64
CA GLN A 243 -31.03 34.90 25.60
C GLN A 243 -30.29 34.50 24.30
N THR A 244 -30.45 33.32 23.70
CA THR A 244 -31.49 32.28 23.83
C THR A 244 -30.90 30.92 23.46
N GLU A 245 -31.29 29.84 24.14
CA GLU A 245 -30.82 28.49 23.81
C GLU A 245 -31.92 27.61 23.18
N GLN A 246 -31.50 26.48 22.59
CA GLN A 246 -32.34 25.42 21.98
C GLN A 246 -32.97 25.74 20.61
N ILE A 247 -32.24 25.36 19.54
CA ILE A 247 -32.66 24.53 18.38
C ILE A 247 -31.48 24.56 17.38
N SER A 248 -30.75 23.45 17.24
CA SER A 248 -29.70 23.14 16.21
C SER A 248 -28.75 22.02 16.69
N VAL A 249 -28.64 21.81 18.01
CA VAL A 249 -27.59 21.00 18.66
C VAL A 249 -27.46 19.57 18.14
N ALA A 250 -28.56 18.89 17.80
CA ALA A 250 -28.54 17.46 17.44
C ALA A 250 -27.85 17.14 16.10
N THR A 251 -28.09 17.94 15.06
CA THR A 251 -27.67 17.59 13.69
C THR A 251 -26.16 17.80 13.49
N THR A 252 -25.60 18.88 14.01
CA THR A 252 -24.16 19.19 13.87
C THR A 252 -23.29 18.23 14.68
N LEU A 253 -23.74 17.84 15.88
CA LEU A 253 -23.04 16.86 16.73
C LEU A 253 -22.95 15.47 16.07
N SER A 254 -23.96 15.05 15.31
CA SER A 254 -23.92 13.76 14.61
C SER A 254 -22.84 13.71 13.51
N VAL A 255 -22.70 14.78 12.71
CA VAL A 255 -21.71 14.85 11.61
C VAL A 255 -20.30 15.05 12.14
N GLY A 256 -20.13 15.92 13.16
CA GLY A 256 -18.86 16.09 13.86
C GLY A 256 -18.40 14.79 14.51
N LYS A 257 -19.30 14.08 15.19
CA LYS A 257 -19.03 12.76 15.77
C LYS A 257 -18.70 11.71 14.70
N LEU A 258 -19.36 11.69 13.54
CA LEU A 258 -19.02 10.72 12.48
C LEU A 258 -17.62 10.95 11.89
N ALA A 259 -17.17 12.21 11.79
CA ALA A 259 -15.83 12.55 11.36
C ALA A 259 -14.77 12.19 12.43
N ILE A 260 -15.07 12.43 13.70
CA ILE A 260 -14.21 12.11 14.84
C ILE A 260 -14.15 10.59 15.07
N ASP A 261 -15.27 9.87 15.04
CA ASP A 261 -15.31 8.40 15.20
C ASP A 261 -14.60 7.68 14.04
N TRP A 262 -14.54 8.27 12.84
CA TRP A 262 -13.72 7.77 11.73
C TRP A 262 -12.22 8.01 11.95
N GLU A 263 -11.86 9.19 12.48
CA GLU A 263 -10.51 9.49 12.95
C GLU A 263 -10.13 8.54 14.10
N GLU A 264 -10.95 8.36 15.13
CA GLU A 264 -10.63 7.48 16.25
C GLU A 264 -10.69 5.99 15.90
N GLY A 265 -11.54 5.57 14.95
CA GLY A 265 -11.66 4.19 14.50
C GLY A 265 -10.49 3.74 13.63
N GLY A 266 -10.27 4.43 12.50
CA GLY A 266 -9.17 4.10 11.58
C GLY A 266 -7.82 4.56 12.11
N HIS A 267 -7.74 5.81 12.57
CA HIS A 267 -6.47 6.44 12.96
C HIS A 267 -5.94 5.89 14.29
N ARG A 268 -6.75 5.40 15.26
CA ARG A 268 -6.18 4.68 16.44
C ARG A 268 -5.67 3.28 16.11
N GLN A 269 -6.26 2.60 15.13
CA GLN A 269 -5.81 1.28 14.70
C GLN A 269 -4.51 1.43 13.88
N ASP A 270 -4.49 2.33 12.89
CA ASP A 270 -3.29 2.73 12.16
C ASP A 270 -2.19 3.34 13.08
N TYR A 271 -2.55 4.09 14.14
CA TYR A 271 -1.58 4.67 15.10
C TYR A 271 -1.03 3.63 16.08
N LYS A 272 -1.78 2.59 16.45
CA LYS A 272 -1.23 1.46 17.21
C LYS A 272 -0.27 0.63 16.36
N ILE A 273 -0.67 0.34 15.11
CA ILE A 273 0.11 -0.40 14.12
C ILE A 273 1.43 0.35 13.79
N ASN A 274 1.37 1.65 13.54
CA ASN A 274 2.49 2.44 13.04
C ASN A 274 3.07 3.46 14.05
N LYS A 275 2.90 3.32 15.38
CA LYS A 275 3.40 4.33 16.34
C LYS A 275 4.90 4.63 16.16
N GLY A 276 5.72 3.57 16.09
CA GLY A 276 7.16 3.68 15.83
C GLY A 276 7.54 3.92 14.37
N SER A 277 6.57 4.03 13.46
CA SER A 277 6.75 4.40 12.05
C SER A 277 6.40 5.86 11.83
N TRP A 278 5.34 6.41 12.43
CA TRP A 278 5.02 7.84 12.39
C TRP A 278 6.07 8.71 13.08
N GLU A 279 6.74 8.21 14.12
CA GLU A 279 7.90 8.87 14.75
C GLU A 279 9.19 8.80 13.88
N ARG A 280 9.18 8.02 12.78
CA ARG A 280 10.29 7.90 11.80
C ARG A 280 9.93 8.35 10.38
N ALA A 281 8.66 8.49 10.07
CA ALA A 281 8.16 9.13 8.85
C ALA A 281 8.67 10.58 8.85
N PRO A 282 9.09 11.13 7.69
CA PRO A 282 9.67 12.47 7.63
C PRO A 282 8.60 13.54 7.91
N SER A 283 8.37 13.83 9.20
CA SER A 283 7.41 14.82 9.70
C SER A 283 7.78 16.27 9.35
N GLU A 284 8.91 16.48 8.66
CA GLU A 284 9.52 17.79 8.41
C GLU A 284 9.78 18.11 6.94
N ARG A 285 9.49 17.20 6.00
CA ARG A 285 9.48 17.54 4.57
C ARG A 285 8.07 17.88 4.12
N PRO A 286 7.65 19.17 4.12
CA PRO A 286 6.43 19.54 3.44
C PRO A 286 6.53 19.09 1.98
N LEU A 287 5.42 18.59 1.43
CA LEU A 287 5.33 18.27 0.01
C LEU A 287 5.80 19.48 -0.80
N ASN A 288 6.68 19.27 -1.77
CA ASN A 288 7.16 20.36 -2.61
C ASN A 288 5.96 21.05 -3.31
N LEU A 289 6.14 22.31 -3.70
CA LEU A 289 5.03 23.11 -4.23
C LEU A 289 4.42 22.49 -5.50
N ALA A 290 5.23 21.83 -6.33
CA ALA A 290 4.78 21.15 -7.55
C ALA A 290 3.89 19.94 -7.23
N ASN A 291 4.29 19.08 -6.29
CA ASN A 291 3.52 17.92 -5.85
C ASN A 291 2.21 18.35 -5.17
N THR A 292 2.25 19.42 -4.37
CA THR A 292 1.05 20.03 -3.78
C THR A 292 0.08 20.53 -4.85
N ALA A 293 0.57 21.28 -5.84
CA ALA A 293 -0.24 21.80 -6.94
C ALA A 293 -0.79 20.68 -7.84
N TYR A 294 0.01 19.64 -8.11
CA TYR A 294 -0.40 18.48 -8.90
C TYR A 294 -1.51 17.68 -8.21
N LEU A 295 -1.39 17.46 -6.90
CA LEU A 295 -2.45 16.83 -6.09
C LEU A 295 -3.72 17.66 -6.07
N GLN A 296 -3.62 18.99 -5.93
CA GLN A 296 -4.77 19.89 -6.01
C GLN A 296 -5.45 19.81 -7.38
N TYR A 297 -4.69 19.87 -8.48
CA TYR A 297 -5.21 19.70 -9.85
C TYR A 297 -5.93 18.36 -10.02
N LEU A 298 -5.30 17.27 -9.59
CA LEU A 298 -5.85 15.92 -9.66
C LEU A 298 -7.15 15.77 -8.87
N VAL A 299 -7.19 16.32 -7.64
CA VAL A 299 -8.38 16.34 -6.78
C VAL A 299 -9.50 17.16 -7.39
N VAL A 300 -9.21 18.37 -7.89
CA VAL A 300 -10.21 19.25 -8.54
C VAL A 300 -10.78 18.57 -9.78
N ARG A 301 -9.93 18.00 -10.65
CA ARG A 301 -10.36 17.30 -11.86
C ARG A 301 -11.24 16.09 -11.53
N HIS A 302 -10.86 15.26 -10.56
CA HIS A 302 -11.64 14.10 -10.15
C HIS A 302 -12.93 14.49 -9.44
N ALA A 303 -12.91 15.54 -8.62
CA ALA A 303 -14.10 16.09 -7.97
C ALA A 303 -15.11 16.61 -9.00
N ILE A 304 -14.68 17.29 -10.07
CA ILE A 304 -15.56 17.73 -11.17
C ILE A 304 -16.29 16.54 -11.82
N VAL A 305 -15.61 15.39 -11.97
CA VAL A 305 -16.19 14.16 -12.56
C VAL A 305 -17.14 13.45 -11.58
N GLU A 306 -16.77 13.33 -10.30
CA GLU A 306 -17.53 12.54 -9.31
C GLU A 306 -18.62 13.32 -8.56
N ILE A 307 -18.53 14.65 -8.44
CA ILE A 307 -19.53 15.47 -7.73
C ILE A 307 -20.96 15.25 -8.26
N PRO A 308 -21.22 15.16 -9.57
CA PRO A 308 -22.56 14.83 -10.09
C PRO A 308 -23.08 13.49 -9.55
N THR A 309 -22.26 12.44 -9.62
CA THR A 309 -22.59 11.09 -9.11
C THR A 309 -22.84 11.10 -7.61
N LEU A 310 -21.98 11.79 -6.84
CA LEU A 310 -22.13 11.90 -5.38
C LEU A 310 -23.37 12.72 -4.99
N ARG A 311 -23.74 13.75 -5.77
CA ARG A 311 -25.00 14.50 -5.59
C ARG A 311 -26.22 13.64 -5.89
N GLN A 312 -26.18 12.82 -6.94
CA GLN A 312 -27.25 11.86 -7.24
C GLN A 312 -27.44 10.86 -6.10
N ILE A 313 -26.36 10.19 -5.65
CA ILE A 313 -26.41 9.24 -4.52
C ILE A 313 -26.91 9.92 -3.23
N ALA A 314 -26.53 11.18 -3.00
CA ALA A 314 -27.01 11.95 -1.85
C ALA A 314 -28.51 12.28 -1.96
N ALA A 315 -29.01 12.65 -3.14
CA ALA A 315 -30.44 12.89 -3.37
C ALA A 315 -31.28 11.61 -3.23
N GLU A 316 -30.78 10.48 -3.74
CA GLU A 316 -31.43 9.16 -3.62
C GLU A 316 -31.49 8.67 -2.16
N ARG A 317 -30.41 8.86 -1.37
CA ARG A 317 -30.33 8.39 0.02
C ARG A 317 -30.89 9.36 1.05
N TYR A 318 -30.91 10.66 0.76
CA TYR A 318 -31.34 11.71 1.68
C TYR A 318 -32.30 12.69 0.99
N PRO A 319 -33.50 12.23 0.56
CA PRO A 319 -34.45 13.05 -0.19
C PRO A 319 -34.99 14.26 0.58
N SER A 320 -34.85 14.28 1.90
CA SER A 320 -35.20 15.41 2.78
C SER A 320 -34.07 16.44 2.95
N SER A 321 -32.89 16.20 2.35
CA SER A 321 -31.80 17.18 2.36
C SER A 321 -32.13 18.33 1.41
N PRO A 322 -32.00 19.61 1.81
CA PRO A 322 -32.24 20.74 0.93
C PRO A 322 -31.12 20.85 -0.11
N THR A 323 -31.25 20.10 -1.21
CA THR A 323 -30.48 20.32 -2.43
C THR A 323 -30.84 21.71 -2.94
N ARG A 324 -29.87 22.65 -2.92
CA ARG A 324 -30.05 23.98 -3.52
C ARG A 324 -30.64 23.81 -4.92
N SER A 325 -31.86 24.29 -5.12
CA SER A 325 -32.42 24.55 -6.44
C SER A 325 -31.44 25.45 -7.20
N SER A 326 -31.14 25.08 -8.44
CA SER A 326 -30.22 25.78 -9.35
C SER A 326 -30.57 27.25 -9.53
#